data_AF-A0A1C5GVD4-F1
#
_entry.id   AF-A0A1C5GVD4-F1
#
_cell.length_a   1.000
_cell.length_b   1.000
_cell.length_c   1.000
_cell.angle_alpha   90.00
_cell.angle_beta   90.00
_cell.angle_gamma   90.00
#
_symmetry.space_group_name_H-M   'P 1'
#
loop_
_entity.id
_entity.type
_entity.pdbx_description
1 polymer ?
#
loop_
_entity_poly.entity_id
_entity_poly.type
_entity_poly.pdbx_seq_one_letter_code
_entity_poly.pdbx_strand_id
1 'polypeptide(L)'
;MGKRWFSLIAAGLLVVGVTLPAAPAMAAPTFKVPFPCGQTWSGQTRTNHSPAYAVDFNRTDDLGDPVVASAPGTVDRVTDLGGTSYGKYVRISHAGGYHTYYAHLNGFNVSVGQSVGYGKVIGWVGSTGGSTGPHLHYEQRLNGSDIQVRFNGALALYWGTKNYTSDNGCGSATGSGTVNTSGTPLTVRSGPGTGYAAVGTVADGANVTIYCQTSGTSVTGTYGTSSIWDRIGSGRFIADAYVYTGYDGYIPNVPRC
;
A
#
# COMPACT_ATOMS: atom_id res chain seq x y z
N MET A 1 19.65 -51.60 -67.94
CA MET A 1 18.50 -50.83 -67.41
C MET A 1 17.72 -51.77 -66.49
N GLY A 2 17.83 -51.80 -65.16
CA GLY A 2 18.01 -50.72 -64.21
C GLY A 2 16.65 -50.38 -63.59
N LYS A 3 16.30 -50.97 -62.44
CA LYS A 3 15.33 -50.43 -61.47
C LYS A 3 15.51 -51.15 -60.12
N ARG A 4 16.27 -50.50 -59.23
CA ARG A 4 16.41 -50.85 -57.81
C ARG A 4 15.14 -50.41 -57.08
N TRP A 5 14.52 -51.29 -56.32
CA TRP A 5 13.42 -50.96 -55.42
C TRP A 5 14.00 -50.53 -54.08
N PHE A 6 13.72 -49.29 -53.66
CA PHE A 6 14.04 -48.78 -52.33
C PHE A 6 12.82 -49.00 -51.44
N SER A 7 12.96 -49.85 -50.41
CA SER A 7 12.00 -49.92 -49.31
C SER A 7 12.20 -48.72 -48.38
N LEU A 8 11.18 -47.87 -48.29
CA LEU A 8 11.09 -46.82 -47.27
C LEU A 8 10.50 -47.44 -46.00
N ILE A 9 11.32 -47.61 -44.96
CA ILE A 9 10.84 -47.88 -43.60
C ILE A 9 10.45 -46.53 -43.00
N ALA A 10 9.16 -46.27 -42.88
CA ALA A 10 8.65 -45.14 -42.12
C ALA A 10 8.72 -45.47 -40.62
N ALA A 11 9.72 -44.92 -39.93
CA ALA A 11 9.76 -44.94 -38.47
C ALA A 11 8.71 -43.95 -37.94
N GLY A 12 7.55 -44.46 -37.51
CA GLY A 12 6.54 -43.66 -36.84
C GLY A 12 7.04 -43.21 -35.47
N LEU A 13 7.33 -41.91 -35.33
CA LEU A 13 7.63 -41.30 -34.04
C LEU A 13 6.33 -41.25 -33.22
N LEU A 14 6.25 -42.10 -32.18
CA LEU A 14 5.15 -42.04 -31.22
C LEU A 14 5.40 -40.84 -30.30
N VAL A 15 4.74 -39.71 -30.59
CA VAL A 15 4.75 -38.55 -29.69
C VAL A 15 3.82 -38.89 -28.52
N VAL A 16 4.40 -39.40 -27.43
CA VAL A 16 3.68 -39.55 -26.16
C VAL A 16 3.44 -38.13 -25.64
N GLY A 17 2.21 -37.64 -25.82
CA GLY A 17 1.76 -36.37 -25.26
C GLY A 17 1.77 -36.45 -23.75
N VAL A 18 2.84 -35.97 -23.11
CA VAL A 18 2.87 -35.76 -21.67
C VAL A 18 1.96 -34.58 -21.37
N THR A 19 0.72 -34.86 -20.94
CA THR A 19 -0.15 -33.83 -20.38
C THR A 19 0.44 -33.41 -19.04
N LEU A 20 1.20 -32.31 -19.04
CA LEU A 20 1.60 -31.65 -17.80
C LEU A 20 0.32 -31.12 -17.13
N PRO A 21 0.05 -31.45 -15.86
CA PRO A 21 -1.06 -30.83 -15.16
C PRO A 21 -0.82 -29.31 -15.14
N ALA A 22 -1.82 -28.54 -15.58
CA ALA A 22 -1.80 -27.10 -15.45
C ALA A 22 -1.54 -26.75 -13.98
N ALA A 23 -0.52 -25.94 -13.72
CA ALA A 23 -0.27 -25.44 -12.37
C ALA A 23 -1.58 -24.80 -11.84
N PRO A 24 -1.95 -25.03 -10.57
CA PRO A 24 -3.16 -24.45 -10.02
C PRO A 24 -3.10 -22.93 -10.23
N ALA A 25 -4.14 -22.36 -10.83
CA ALA A 25 -4.25 -20.92 -11.00
C ALA A 25 -4.09 -20.28 -9.62
N MET A 26 -2.97 -19.56 -9.40
CA MET A 26 -2.74 -18.92 -8.12
C MET A 26 -3.87 -17.92 -7.85
N ALA A 27 -4.42 -17.96 -6.63
CA ALA A 27 -5.47 -17.04 -6.24
C ALA A 27 -5.02 -15.59 -6.42
N ALA A 28 -5.93 -14.72 -6.87
CA ALA A 28 -5.65 -13.31 -7.03
C ALA A 28 -5.17 -12.70 -5.70
N PRO A 29 -4.14 -11.84 -5.70
CA PRO A 29 -3.79 -11.05 -4.52
C PRO A 29 -5.00 -10.26 -4.00
N THR A 30 -5.08 -10.08 -2.68
CA THR A 30 -6.12 -9.20 -2.10
C THR A 30 -5.76 -7.74 -2.31
N PHE A 31 -6.15 -7.17 -3.43
CA PHE A 31 -5.94 -5.76 -3.69
C PHE A 31 -6.71 -4.87 -2.71
N LYS A 32 -6.02 -3.92 -2.10
CA LYS A 32 -6.53 -2.91 -1.18
C LYS A 32 -6.59 -1.56 -1.89
N VAL A 33 -7.41 -0.64 -1.38
CA VAL A 33 -7.44 0.74 -1.88
C VAL A 33 -6.02 1.35 -1.74
N PRO A 34 -5.46 2.03 -2.76
CA PRO A 34 -4.03 2.34 -2.82
C PRO A 34 -3.61 3.58 -2.00
N PHE A 35 -4.25 3.80 -0.84
CA PHE A 35 -3.97 4.93 0.05
C PHE A 35 -3.70 4.44 1.48
N PRO A 36 -3.00 5.22 2.33
CA PRO A 36 -2.77 4.86 3.72
C PRO A 36 -4.04 4.47 4.47
N CYS A 37 -3.86 3.60 5.46
CA CYS A 37 -4.92 3.11 6.34
C CYS A 37 -5.84 4.23 6.86
N GLY A 38 -7.15 3.99 6.81
CA GLY A 38 -8.18 4.88 7.34
C GLY A 38 -8.52 6.07 6.44
N GLN A 39 -7.74 6.36 5.41
CA GLN A 39 -8.08 7.42 4.47
C GLN A 39 -9.28 7.05 3.62
N THR A 40 -10.15 8.02 3.36
CA THR A 40 -11.31 7.87 2.47
C THR A 40 -11.14 8.73 1.23
N TRP A 41 -11.35 8.13 0.06
CA TRP A 41 -11.12 8.74 -1.25
C TRP A 41 -12.32 8.56 -2.16
N SER A 42 -12.64 9.59 -2.94
CA SER A 42 -13.65 9.50 -4.00
C SER A 42 -13.05 8.75 -5.18
N GLY A 43 -13.57 7.55 -5.48
CA GLY A 43 -13.19 6.77 -6.65
C GLY A 43 -14.25 6.88 -7.75
N GLN A 44 -13.81 7.19 -8.96
CA GLN A 44 -14.67 7.54 -10.10
C GLN A 44 -14.38 6.66 -11.31
N THR A 45 -15.45 6.27 -12.01
CA THR A 45 -15.40 5.52 -13.28
C THR A 45 -16.43 6.07 -14.26
N ARG A 46 -16.14 6.02 -15.57
CA ARG A 46 -16.98 6.64 -16.62
C ARG A 46 -16.85 5.92 -17.96
N THR A 47 -17.89 5.92 -18.79
CA THR A 47 -17.96 5.10 -20.03
C THR A 47 -16.79 5.30 -20.99
N ASN A 48 -16.23 6.52 -21.05
CA ASN A 48 -15.11 6.86 -21.92
C ASN A 48 -13.78 6.96 -21.15
N HIS A 49 -13.63 6.20 -20.06
CA HIS A 49 -12.37 6.10 -19.35
C HIS A 49 -11.36 5.29 -20.18
N SER A 50 -10.08 5.64 -20.15
CA SER A 50 -9.04 4.96 -20.92
C SER A 50 -7.86 4.60 -20.01
N PRO A 51 -7.62 3.30 -19.76
CA PRO A 51 -8.42 2.14 -20.18
C PRO A 51 -9.80 2.10 -19.51
N ALA A 52 -10.72 1.31 -20.07
CA ALA A 52 -12.15 1.30 -19.70
C ALA A 52 -12.39 0.99 -18.22
N TYR A 53 -11.53 0.17 -17.63
CA TYR A 53 -11.68 -0.28 -16.25
C TYR A 53 -10.88 0.49 -15.20
N ALA A 54 -10.16 1.54 -15.59
CA ALA A 54 -9.42 2.38 -14.65
C ALA A 54 -10.34 3.08 -13.65
N VAL A 55 -9.80 3.41 -12.48
CA VAL A 55 -10.46 4.19 -11.44
C VAL A 55 -9.62 5.43 -11.16
N ASP A 56 -10.22 6.61 -11.29
CA ASP A 56 -9.62 7.87 -10.88
C ASP A 56 -9.98 8.12 -9.42
N PHE A 57 -8.97 8.41 -8.60
CA PHE A 57 -9.16 8.73 -7.19
C PHE A 57 -8.71 10.14 -6.90
N ASN A 58 -9.58 10.89 -6.21
CA ASN A 58 -9.26 12.22 -5.74
C ASN A 58 -9.92 12.52 -4.38
N ARG A 59 -9.39 13.54 -3.71
CA ARG A 59 -10.04 14.22 -2.56
C ARG A 59 -9.59 15.68 -2.52
N THR A 60 -10.17 16.47 -1.63
CA THR A 60 -9.73 17.86 -1.44
C THR A 60 -8.26 17.91 -1.01
N ASP A 61 -7.49 18.79 -1.64
CA ASP A 61 -6.06 19.04 -1.35
C ASP A 61 -5.17 17.79 -1.41
N ASP A 62 -5.39 16.94 -2.41
CA ASP A 62 -4.72 15.64 -2.55
C ASP A 62 -3.34 15.68 -3.24
N LEU A 63 -2.93 16.81 -3.81
CA LEU A 63 -1.61 16.95 -4.44
C LEU A 63 -0.50 16.66 -3.42
N GLY A 64 0.34 15.66 -3.70
CA GLY A 64 1.42 15.25 -2.81
C GLY A 64 0.98 14.27 -1.72
N ASP A 65 -0.29 13.84 -1.69
CA ASP A 65 -0.70 12.78 -0.79
C ASP A 65 0.00 11.45 -1.13
N PRO A 66 0.37 10.65 -0.12
CA PRO A 66 1.04 9.37 -0.33
C PRO A 66 0.14 8.35 -1.03
N VAL A 67 0.70 7.68 -2.04
CA VAL A 67 0.12 6.50 -2.69
C VAL A 67 0.88 5.27 -2.22
N VAL A 68 0.17 4.20 -1.86
CA VAL A 68 0.75 2.94 -1.36
C VAL A 68 0.47 1.77 -2.29
N ALA A 69 1.31 0.74 -2.23
CA ALA A 69 1.10 -0.50 -2.97
C ALA A 69 -0.23 -1.15 -2.56
N SER A 70 -1.03 -1.54 -3.56
CA SER A 70 -2.38 -2.09 -3.38
C SER A 70 -2.34 -3.55 -2.94
N ALA A 71 -1.28 -4.27 -3.31
CA ALA A 71 -0.99 -5.62 -2.85
C ALA A 71 0.53 -5.87 -2.84
N PRO A 72 1.01 -6.89 -2.11
CA PRO A 72 2.40 -7.32 -2.18
C PRO A 72 2.82 -7.70 -3.60
N GLY A 73 4.05 -7.36 -3.97
CA GLY A 73 4.58 -7.62 -5.30
C GLY A 73 5.98 -7.06 -5.50
N THR A 74 6.41 -7.03 -6.75
CA THR A 74 7.72 -6.48 -7.16
C THR A 74 7.48 -5.33 -8.11
N VAL A 75 8.10 -4.19 -7.83
CA VAL A 75 8.07 -3.03 -8.73
C VAL A 75 8.81 -3.40 -10.01
N ASP A 76 8.10 -3.45 -11.13
CA ASP A 76 8.67 -3.83 -12.42
C ASP A 76 8.73 -2.64 -13.40
N ARG A 77 8.11 -1.50 -13.04
CA ARG A 77 8.27 -0.25 -13.77
C ARG A 77 8.21 0.97 -12.86
N VAL A 78 9.12 1.91 -13.11
CA VAL A 78 9.10 3.29 -12.62
C VAL A 78 9.49 4.15 -13.82
N THR A 79 8.61 5.03 -14.29
CA THR A 79 8.83 5.74 -15.56
C THR A 79 8.14 7.09 -15.58
N ASP A 80 8.76 8.06 -16.24
CA ASP A 80 8.19 9.37 -16.56
C ASP A 80 7.99 9.49 -18.08
N LEU A 81 6.74 9.61 -18.51
CA LEU A 81 6.35 9.82 -19.92
C LEU A 81 6.12 11.30 -20.27
N GLY A 82 6.43 12.24 -19.36
CA GLY A 82 6.26 13.67 -19.57
C GLY A 82 4.79 14.11 -19.51
N GLY A 83 4.41 15.03 -20.40
CA GLY A 83 3.08 15.68 -20.41
C GLY A 83 1.97 14.89 -21.12
N THR A 84 2.14 13.59 -21.37
CA THR A 84 1.15 12.77 -22.08
C THR A 84 0.90 11.43 -21.38
N SER A 85 -0.20 10.76 -21.74
CA SER A 85 -0.55 9.42 -21.22
C SER A 85 -0.48 9.39 -19.68
N TYR A 86 0.16 8.39 -19.09
CA TYR A 86 0.29 8.21 -17.64
C TYR A 86 1.15 9.26 -16.93
N GLY A 87 1.96 10.05 -17.66
CA GLY A 87 2.97 10.89 -17.05
C GLY A 87 3.96 10.06 -16.24
N LYS A 88 4.16 10.44 -14.97
CA LYS A 88 4.93 9.63 -14.02
C LYS A 88 4.06 8.50 -13.50
N TYR A 89 4.54 7.26 -13.63
CA TYR A 89 3.83 6.10 -13.11
C TYR A 89 4.74 5.01 -12.56
N VAL A 90 4.15 4.24 -11.65
CA VAL A 90 4.72 3.00 -11.11
C VAL A 90 3.85 1.83 -11.57
N ARG A 91 4.50 0.70 -11.88
CA ARG A 91 3.83 -0.58 -12.07
C ARG A 91 4.40 -1.61 -11.10
N ILE A 92 3.51 -2.40 -10.51
CA ILE A 92 3.86 -3.48 -9.61
C ILE A 92 3.34 -4.77 -10.23
N SER A 93 4.25 -5.74 -10.39
CA SER A 93 3.94 -7.10 -10.78
C SER A 93 3.60 -7.92 -9.54
N HIS A 94 2.55 -8.74 -9.63
CA HIS A 94 2.07 -9.57 -8.55
C HIS A 94 1.98 -11.04 -8.98
N ALA A 95 1.78 -11.90 -7.98
CA ALA A 95 1.42 -13.30 -8.16
C ALA A 95 0.28 -13.48 -9.20
N GLY A 96 0.35 -14.55 -10.00
CA GLY A 96 -0.74 -14.95 -10.91
C GLY A 96 -0.88 -14.11 -12.18
N GLY A 97 0.15 -13.34 -12.57
CA GLY A 97 0.13 -12.52 -13.79
C GLY A 97 -0.59 -11.18 -13.63
N TYR A 98 -0.96 -10.82 -12.39
CA TYR A 98 -1.59 -9.56 -12.08
C TYR A 98 -0.58 -8.41 -12.07
N HIS A 99 -1.02 -7.24 -12.51
CA HIS A 99 -0.28 -5.99 -12.39
C HIS A 99 -1.19 -4.88 -11.89
N THR A 100 -0.62 -3.96 -11.11
CA THR A 100 -1.28 -2.69 -10.76
C THR A 100 -0.49 -1.52 -11.32
N TYR A 101 -1.22 -0.50 -11.77
CA TYR A 101 -0.65 0.72 -12.35
C TYR A 101 -1.08 1.91 -11.50
N TYR A 102 -0.15 2.84 -11.27
CA TYR A 102 -0.32 4.04 -10.46
C TYR A 102 0.21 5.22 -11.25
N ALA A 103 -0.67 6.00 -11.88
CA ALA A 103 -0.30 7.04 -12.82
C ALA A 103 -0.60 8.45 -12.32
N HIS A 104 -0.15 9.44 -13.09
CA HIS A 104 -0.22 10.86 -12.79
C HIS A 104 0.53 11.28 -11.52
N LEU A 105 1.49 10.47 -11.06
CA LEU A 105 2.26 10.76 -9.84
C LEU A 105 3.06 12.06 -9.96
N ASN A 106 3.41 12.70 -8.84
CA ASN A 106 4.35 13.84 -8.84
C ASN A 106 5.79 13.42 -8.52
N GLY A 107 5.99 12.20 -8.02
CA GLY A 107 7.28 11.65 -7.61
C GLY A 107 7.20 10.17 -7.25
N PHE A 108 8.37 9.53 -7.07
CA PHE A 108 8.51 8.11 -6.79
C PHE A 108 9.21 7.87 -5.45
N ASN A 109 8.83 6.81 -4.73
CA ASN A 109 9.48 6.37 -3.48
C ASN A 109 9.95 4.90 -3.54
N VAL A 110 10.06 4.37 -4.76
CA VAL A 110 10.50 3.00 -5.03
C VAL A 110 11.35 2.94 -6.29
N SER A 111 12.08 1.83 -6.44
CA SER A 111 12.89 1.53 -7.64
C SER A 111 12.48 0.20 -8.26
N VAL A 112 12.78 0.02 -9.56
CA VAL A 112 12.57 -1.26 -10.25
C VAL A 112 13.34 -2.38 -9.55
N GLY A 113 12.71 -3.54 -9.39
CA GLY A 113 13.21 -4.70 -8.65
C GLY A 113 12.86 -4.70 -7.16
N GLN A 114 12.34 -3.60 -6.62
CA GLN A 114 12.01 -3.52 -5.20
C GLN A 114 10.76 -4.35 -4.85
N SER A 115 10.89 -5.23 -3.86
CA SER A 115 9.73 -5.89 -3.23
C SER A 115 8.96 -4.91 -2.35
N VAL A 116 7.64 -4.93 -2.46
CA VAL A 116 6.74 -4.06 -1.72
C VAL A 116 5.61 -4.89 -1.09
N GLY A 117 5.04 -4.37 0.00
CA GLY A 117 3.90 -4.95 0.70
C GLY A 117 2.79 -3.91 0.89
N TYR A 118 1.69 -4.32 1.53
CA TYR A 118 0.64 -3.39 1.94
C TYR A 118 1.20 -2.20 2.74
N GLY A 119 0.63 -1.01 2.54
CA GLY A 119 1.05 0.23 3.21
C GLY A 119 2.40 0.81 2.77
N LYS A 120 3.18 0.11 1.92
CA LYS A 120 4.44 0.68 1.41
C LYS A 120 4.14 1.84 0.47
N VAL A 121 4.56 3.05 0.85
CA VAL A 121 4.50 4.24 -0.01
C VAL A 121 5.37 4.04 -1.25
N ILE A 122 4.77 4.22 -2.42
CA ILE A 122 5.41 4.04 -3.74
C ILE A 122 5.62 5.35 -4.50
N GLY A 123 4.94 6.41 -4.08
CA GLY A 123 4.99 7.72 -4.69
C GLY A 123 3.92 8.61 -4.08
N TRP A 124 3.64 9.72 -4.75
CA TRP A 124 2.65 10.68 -4.28
C TRP A 124 1.75 11.15 -5.43
N VAL A 125 0.49 11.44 -5.09
CA VAL A 125 -0.52 11.95 -6.02
C VAL A 125 0.00 13.20 -6.70
N GLY A 126 -0.28 13.31 -8.00
CA GLY A 126 0.18 14.42 -8.82
C GLY A 126 -0.80 14.78 -9.92
N SER A 127 -0.30 15.55 -10.87
CA SER A 127 -1.03 15.98 -12.07
C SER A 127 -0.09 15.94 -13.28
N THR A 128 0.68 14.86 -13.43
CA THR A 128 1.58 14.68 -14.59
C THR A 128 0.88 13.89 -15.70
N GLY A 129 1.40 13.95 -16.93
CA GLY A 129 0.78 13.25 -18.07
C GLY A 129 -0.46 13.94 -18.61
N GLY A 130 -1.37 13.15 -19.19
CA GLY A 130 -2.65 13.62 -19.73
C GLY A 130 -3.70 13.90 -18.65
N SER A 131 -3.30 14.61 -17.59
CA SER A 131 -4.15 14.94 -16.43
C SER A 131 -4.53 16.43 -16.43
N THR A 132 -5.78 16.73 -16.10
CA THR A 132 -6.30 18.11 -15.99
C THR A 132 -6.27 18.66 -14.56
N GLY A 133 -5.86 17.85 -13.58
CA GLY A 133 -5.77 18.25 -12.18
C GLY A 133 -5.33 17.09 -11.28
N PRO A 134 -4.95 17.36 -10.02
CA PRO A 134 -4.49 16.33 -9.09
C PRO A 134 -5.48 15.16 -8.94
N HIS A 135 -4.99 13.94 -9.19
CA HIS A 135 -5.67 12.67 -8.91
C HIS A 135 -4.69 11.50 -9.09
N LEU A 136 -5.07 10.33 -8.59
CA LEU A 136 -4.44 9.04 -8.93
C LEU A 136 -5.28 8.32 -9.97
N HIS A 137 -4.69 8.01 -11.12
CA HIS A 137 -5.25 7.04 -12.06
C HIS A 137 -4.74 5.63 -11.70
N TYR A 138 -5.65 4.72 -11.37
CA TYR A 138 -5.34 3.37 -10.89
C TYR A 138 -5.93 2.28 -11.79
N GLU A 139 -5.16 1.23 -12.03
CA GLU A 139 -5.59 0.07 -12.83
C GLU A 139 -5.23 -1.25 -12.15
N GLN A 140 -6.05 -2.28 -12.43
CA GLN A 140 -5.69 -3.68 -12.28
C GLN A 140 -5.66 -4.33 -13.66
N ARG A 141 -4.63 -5.12 -13.92
CA ARG A 141 -4.48 -5.90 -15.16
C ARG A 141 -4.17 -7.35 -14.86
N LEU A 142 -4.64 -8.25 -15.72
CA LEU A 142 -4.31 -9.68 -15.68
C LEU A 142 -3.76 -10.09 -17.04
N ASN A 143 -2.55 -10.63 -17.06
CA ASN A 143 -1.87 -11.09 -18.28
C ASN A 143 -1.84 -10.03 -19.41
N GLY A 144 -1.70 -8.76 -19.03
CA GLY A 144 -1.62 -7.61 -19.94
C GLY A 144 -2.95 -6.92 -20.26
N SER A 145 -4.08 -7.58 -20.05
CA SER A 145 -5.43 -7.01 -20.26
C SER A 145 -5.90 -6.22 -19.05
N ASP A 146 -6.51 -5.06 -19.26
CA ASP A 146 -7.24 -4.36 -18.20
C ASP A 146 -8.45 -5.16 -17.76
N ILE A 147 -8.68 -5.18 -16.45
CA ILE A 147 -9.79 -5.91 -15.84
C ILE A 147 -10.53 -4.99 -14.88
N GLN A 148 -11.77 -5.37 -14.56
CA GLN A 148 -12.52 -4.64 -13.55
C GLN A 148 -11.80 -4.69 -12.20
N VAL A 149 -11.59 -3.50 -11.64
CA VAL A 149 -10.92 -3.30 -10.36
C VAL A 149 -11.75 -3.91 -9.24
N ARG A 150 -11.07 -4.68 -8.38
CA ARG A 150 -11.64 -5.21 -7.14
C ARG A 150 -10.82 -4.77 -5.95
N PHE A 151 -11.49 -4.31 -4.89
CA PHE A 151 -10.87 -4.05 -3.60
C PHE A 151 -11.45 -5.02 -2.57
N ASN A 152 -10.59 -5.73 -1.84
CA ASN A 152 -11.02 -6.76 -0.89
C ASN A 152 -11.94 -7.83 -1.54
N GLY A 153 -11.69 -8.14 -2.81
CA GLY A 153 -12.53 -9.03 -3.62
C GLY A 153 -13.84 -8.41 -4.12
N ALA A 154 -14.29 -7.29 -3.54
CA ALA A 154 -15.50 -6.58 -3.96
C ALA A 154 -15.23 -5.73 -5.22
N LEU A 155 -16.17 -5.74 -6.15
CA LEU A 155 -16.09 -4.94 -7.37
C LEU A 155 -16.14 -3.44 -7.04
N ALA A 156 -15.31 -2.64 -7.70
CA ALA A 156 -15.46 -1.20 -7.72
C ALA A 156 -16.80 -0.79 -8.35
N LEU A 157 -17.33 0.37 -7.95
CA LEU A 157 -18.45 1.00 -8.63
C LEU A 157 -18.03 1.41 -10.05
N TYR A 158 -18.75 0.89 -11.04
CA TYR A 158 -18.61 1.29 -12.43
C TYR A 158 -19.71 2.27 -12.85
N TRP A 159 -19.32 3.28 -13.62
CA TRP A 159 -20.18 4.33 -14.17
C TRP A 159 -20.74 5.28 -13.11
N GLY A 160 -19.91 5.69 -12.15
CA GLY A 160 -20.26 6.63 -11.11
C GLY A 160 -19.13 6.94 -10.15
N THR A 161 -19.48 7.57 -9.04
CA THR A 161 -18.56 7.95 -7.96
C THR A 161 -18.94 7.24 -6.68
N LYS A 162 -17.95 6.68 -5.97
CA LYS A 162 -18.12 6.06 -4.64
C LYS A 162 -16.94 6.41 -3.75
N ASN A 163 -17.20 6.64 -2.47
CA ASN A 163 -16.14 6.76 -1.48
C ASN A 163 -15.61 5.38 -1.08
N TYR A 164 -14.29 5.24 -1.07
CA TYR A 164 -13.57 4.04 -0.62
C TYR A 164 -12.70 4.39 0.57
N THR A 165 -12.95 3.74 1.70
CA THR A 165 -12.07 3.82 2.87
C THR A 165 -11.01 2.74 2.75
N SER A 166 -9.74 3.13 2.85
CA SER A 166 -8.63 2.23 2.74
C SER A 166 -8.42 1.44 4.03
N ASP A 167 -8.39 0.11 3.90
CA ASP A 167 -7.89 -0.80 4.92
C ASP A 167 -6.42 -1.25 4.63
N ASN A 168 -5.74 -0.55 3.73
CA ASN A 168 -4.39 -0.89 3.26
C ASN A 168 -3.34 -0.55 4.31
N GLY A 169 -2.59 -1.56 4.75
CA GLY A 169 -1.64 -1.41 5.85
C GLY A 169 -2.29 -1.22 7.21
N CYS A 170 -3.60 -1.52 7.37
CA CYS A 170 -4.28 -1.42 8.67
C CYS A 170 -3.98 -2.58 9.65
N GLY A 171 -3.19 -3.57 9.23
CA GLY A 171 -2.66 -4.62 10.10
C GLY A 171 -1.26 -4.25 10.60
N SER A 172 -1.10 -4.15 11.93
CA SER A 172 0.13 -3.96 12.73
C SER A 172 1.41 -3.53 12.00
N ALA A 173 1.39 -2.41 11.28
CA ALA A 173 2.56 -1.56 11.23
C ALA A 173 2.70 -0.98 12.64
N THR A 174 3.47 -1.65 13.48
CA THR A 174 3.82 -1.10 14.77
C THR A 174 4.86 -0.01 14.54
N GLY A 175 4.68 1.12 15.19
CA GLY A 175 5.77 2.07 15.35
C GLY A 175 6.80 1.52 16.34
N SER A 176 7.93 2.17 16.39
CA SER A 176 8.88 2.02 17.48
C SER A 176 9.27 3.39 17.99
N GLY A 177 9.62 3.46 19.26
CA GLY A 177 10.21 4.67 19.80
C GLY A 177 11.10 4.37 20.99
N THR A 178 11.98 5.32 21.30
CA THR A 178 12.84 5.26 22.50
C THR A 178 12.32 6.25 23.53
N VAL A 179 12.03 5.79 24.74
CA VAL A 179 11.63 6.67 25.85
C VAL A 179 12.83 7.53 26.28
N ASN A 180 12.60 8.83 26.46
CA ASN A 180 13.56 9.76 27.02
C ASN A 180 12.89 10.68 28.05
N THR A 181 13.24 10.49 29.30
CA THR A 181 12.69 11.22 30.46
C THR A 181 13.80 11.77 31.37
N SER A 182 15.05 11.78 30.90
CA SER A 182 16.22 12.22 31.67
C SER A 182 16.39 11.47 33.01
N GLY A 183 16.19 10.15 32.97
CA GLY A 183 16.50 9.22 34.07
C GLY A 183 15.32 8.73 34.91
N THR A 184 14.12 9.30 34.80
CA THR A 184 12.95 8.86 35.59
C THR A 184 12.02 7.94 34.80
N PRO A 185 11.53 6.79 35.32
CA PRO A 185 10.64 5.94 34.53
C PRO A 185 9.35 6.67 34.09
N LEU A 186 9.02 6.56 32.81
CA LEU A 186 7.80 7.12 32.21
C LEU A 186 6.58 6.37 32.73
N THR A 187 5.55 7.09 33.18
CA THR A 187 4.30 6.48 33.65
C THR A 187 3.49 5.90 32.50
N VAL A 188 3.05 4.65 32.64
CA VAL A 188 2.06 4.01 31.75
C VAL A 188 0.66 4.23 32.32
N ARG A 189 -0.25 4.70 31.48
CA ARG A 189 -1.65 5.02 31.81
C ARG A 189 -2.61 4.00 31.20
N SER A 190 -3.76 3.80 31.84
CA SER A 190 -4.82 2.92 31.32
C SER A 190 -5.54 3.46 30.08
N GLY A 191 -5.34 4.74 29.75
CA GLY A 191 -5.91 5.42 28.60
C GLY A 191 -5.08 6.66 28.22
N PRO A 192 -5.46 7.36 27.13
CA PRO A 192 -4.68 8.44 26.56
C PRO A 192 -4.88 9.75 27.33
N GLY A 193 -4.36 9.83 28.55
CA GLY A 193 -4.46 11.04 29.35
C GLY A 193 -3.86 10.92 30.74
N THR A 194 -3.49 12.06 31.32
CA THR A 194 -2.89 12.13 32.66
C THR A 194 -3.90 11.83 33.78
N GLY A 195 -5.20 11.96 33.52
CA GLY A 195 -6.28 11.59 34.44
C GLY A 195 -6.59 10.09 34.50
N TYR A 196 -6.07 9.28 33.57
CA TYR A 196 -6.24 7.82 33.62
C TYR A 196 -5.35 7.19 34.69
N ALA A 197 -5.77 6.03 35.21
CA ALA A 197 -5.04 5.31 36.24
C ALA A 197 -3.61 4.97 35.77
N ALA A 198 -2.64 5.11 36.65
CA ALA A 198 -1.29 4.60 36.42
C ALA A 198 -1.30 3.07 36.54
N VAL A 199 -0.88 2.38 35.48
CA VAL A 199 -0.90 0.90 35.36
C VAL A 199 0.49 0.30 35.17
N GLY A 200 1.53 1.11 35.35
CA GLY A 200 2.92 0.69 35.31
C GLY A 200 3.86 1.82 34.92
N THR A 201 5.09 1.46 34.60
CA THR A 201 6.12 2.37 34.10
C THR A 201 6.91 1.74 32.95
N VAL A 202 7.59 2.59 32.17
CA VAL A 202 8.61 2.21 31.18
C VAL A 202 9.91 2.91 31.57
N ALA A 203 11.04 2.19 31.59
CA ALA A 203 12.32 2.77 31.94
C ALA A 203 12.77 3.84 30.93
N ASP A 204 13.54 4.82 31.40
CA ASP A 204 14.25 5.75 30.53
C ASP A 204 15.21 4.98 29.58
N GLY A 205 15.31 5.41 28.34
CA GLY A 205 16.08 4.75 27.28
C GLY A 205 15.48 3.45 26.73
N ALA A 206 14.34 2.99 27.24
CA ALA A 206 13.72 1.76 26.75
C ALA A 206 13.13 1.93 25.34
N ASN A 207 13.34 0.92 24.49
CA ASN A 207 12.64 0.82 23.21
C ASN A 207 11.24 0.23 23.42
N VAL A 208 10.24 0.85 22.80
CA VAL A 208 8.84 0.42 22.86
C VAL A 208 8.29 0.12 21.47
N THR A 209 7.41 -0.87 21.39
CA THR A 209 6.57 -1.13 20.22
C THR A 209 5.28 -0.34 20.37
N ILE A 210 4.92 0.44 19.35
CA ILE A 210 3.75 1.31 19.32
C ILE A 210 2.71 0.64 18.44
N TYR A 211 1.65 0.09 19.04
CA TYR A 211 0.64 -0.68 18.32
C TYR A 211 -0.40 0.21 17.61
N CYS A 212 -0.68 1.37 18.19
CA CYS A 212 -1.50 2.43 17.61
C CYS A 212 -1.22 3.74 18.36
N GLN A 213 -1.65 4.86 17.78
CA GLN A 213 -1.57 6.18 18.40
C GLN A 213 -2.94 6.84 18.43
N THR A 214 -3.21 7.65 19.44
CA THR A 214 -4.47 8.39 19.60
C THR A 214 -4.19 9.80 20.12
N SER A 215 -5.13 10.72 19.96
CA SER A 215 -5.12 11.97 20.71
C SER A 215 -5.60 11.77 22.14
N GLY A 216 -5.17 12.66 23.04
CA GLY A 216 -5.46 12.62 24.46
C GLY A 216 -5.12 13.93 25.17
N THR A 217 -4.94 13.88 26.50
CA THR A 217 -4.50 15.06 27.27
C THR A 217 -3.13 15.53 26.79
N SER A 218 -2.96 16.83 26.56
CA SER A 218 -1.65 17.40 26.19
C SER A 218 -0.63 17.26 27.32
N VAL A 219 0.58 16.84 26.97
CA VAL A 219 1.70 16.67 27.88
C VAL A 219 2.91 17.41 27.32
N THR A 220 3.62 18.14 28.18
CA THR A 220 4.93 18.72 27.87
C THR A 220 6.01 17.80 28.42
N GLY A 221 6.84 17.25 27.54
CA GLY A 221 7.93 16.35 27.85
C GLY A 221 9.24 16.74 27.16
N THR A 222 10.17 15.80 27.09
CA THR A 222 11.52 16.01 26.56
C THR A 222 11.53 16.49 25.10
N TYR A 223 10.55 16.05 24.30
CA TYR A 223 10.44 16.39 22.87
C TYR A 223 9.42 17.51 22.59
N GLY A 224 9.03 18.27 23.63
CA GLY A 224 8.09 19.38 23.51
C GLY A 224 6.70 19.03 24.01
N THR A 225 5.68 19.73 23.49
CA THR A 225 4.28 19.55 23.90
C THR A 225 3.51 18.80 22.83
N SER A 226 2.95 17.65 23.18
CA SER A 226 2.17 16.79 22.28
C SER A 226 0.86 16.36 22.95
N SER A 227 -0.20 16.20 22.17
CA SER A 227 -1.45 15.56 22.59
C SER A 227 -1.54 14.10 22.14
N ILE A 228 -0.48 13.56 21.54
CA ILE A 228 -0.41 12.19 21.05
C ILE A 228 -0.07 11.24 22.19
N TRP A 229 -0.72 10.08 22.19
CA TRP A 229 -0.50 8.98 23.12
C TRP A 229 -0.25 7.69 22.35
N ASP A 230 0.81 6.99 22.74
CA ASP A 230 1.25 5.73 22.14
C ASP A 230 0.70 4.54 22.92
N ARG A 231 -0.09 3.68 22.26
CA ARG A 231 -0.51 2.41 22.86
C ARG A 231 0.59 1.37 22.72
N ILE A 232 1.22 1.03 23.82
CA ILE A 232 2.34 0.06 23.90
C ILE A 232 1.92 -1.34 24.36
N GLY A 233 0.61 -1.56 24.52
CA GLY A 233 0.02 -2.84 24.91
C GLY A 233 -1.47 -2.70 25.23
N SER A 234 -2.14 -3.81 25.58
CA SER A 234 -3.56 -3.75 25.92
C SER A 234 -3.81 -2.88 27.15
N GLY A 235 -4.56 -1.79 26.97
CA GLY A 235 -4.83 -0.80 28.03
C GLY A 235 -3.58 -0.10 28.57
N ARG A 236 -2.52 0.04 27.75
CA ARG A 236 -1.24 0.63 28.17
C ARG A 236 -0.85 1.75 27.23
N PHE A 237 -0.89 2.98 27.72
CA PHE A 237 -0.59 4.19 26.96
C PHE A 237 0.55 4.97 27.62
N ILE A 238 1.42 5.56 26.81
CA ILE A 238 2.45 6.52 27.25
C ILE A 238 2.32 7.81 26.44
N ALA A 239 2.75 8.93 27.00
CA ALA A 239 2.70 10.22 26.31
C ALA A 239 3.85 10.30 25.28
N ASP A 240 3.51 10.57 24.03
CA ASP A 240 4.44 10.68 22.90
C ASP A 240 5.46 11.82 23.10
N ALA A 241 5.12 12.85 23.89
CA ALA A 241 6.02 13.94 24.28
C ALA A 241 7.35 13.49 24.94
N TYR A 242 7.43 12.24 25.39
CA TYR A 242 8.63 11.62 25.95
C TYR A 242 9.21 10.48 25.09
N VAL A 243 8.71 10.27 23.88
CA VAL A 243 9.09 9.14 23.03
C VAL A 243 9.70 9.66 21.73
N TYR A 244 10.95 9.31 21.46
CA TYR A 244 11.56 9.59 20.17
C TYR A 244 11.08 8.57 19.14
N THR A 245 10.23 9.01 18.22
CA THR A 245 9.70 8.18 17.12
C THR A 245 10.32 8.52 15.77
N GLY A 246 11.02 9.65 15.66
CA GLY A 246 11.53 10.20 14.41
C GLY A 246 10.51 11.05 13.63
N TYR A 247 9.33 11.33 14.22
CA TYR A 247 8.25 12.12 13.60
C TYR A 247 7.74 13.19 14.58
N ASP A 248 7.42 14.40 14.08
CA ASP A 248 6.86 15.51 14.88
C ASP A 248 5.35 15.34 15.18
N GLY A 249 4.77 14.25 14.71
CA GLY A 249 3.38 13.91 14.93
C GLY A 249 3.22 12.41 14.82
N TYR A 250 2.04 11.98 14.43
CA TYR A 250 1.78 10.56 14.32
C TYR A 250 2.69 9.86 13.32
N ILE A 251 3.18 8.69 13.71
CA ILE A 251 4.00 7.81 12.88
C ILE A 251 3.18 7.37 11.65
N PRO A 252 3.69 7.58 10.43
CA PRO A 252 3.03 7.12 9.22
C PRO A 252 2.73 5.63 9.27
N ASN A 253 1.52 5.25 8.86
CA ASN A 253 1.00 3.88 8.81
C ASN A 253 0.81 3.17 10.15
N VAL A 254 1.18 3.77 11.29
CA VAL A 254 0.78 3.24 12.60
C VAL A 254 -0.72 3.48 12.79
N PRO A 255 -1.51 2.44 13.13
CA PRO A 255 -2.95 2.57 13.27
C PRO A 255 -3.36 3.65 14.27
N ARG A 256 -4.58 4.17 14.12
CA ARG A 256 -5.20 5.02 15.13
C ARG A 256 -6.13 4.24 16.03
N CYS A 257 -5.89 4.40 17.32
CA CYS A 257 -6.88 4.19 18.36
C CYS A 257 -7.44 5.57 18.75
#